data_AF-A0A518APR1-F1
#
_entry.id   AF-A0A518APR1-F1
#
_cell.length_a   1.000
_cell.length_b   1.000
_cell.length_c   1.000
_cell.angle_alpha   90.00
_cell.angle_beta   90.00
_cell.angle_gamma   90.00
#
_symmetry.space_group_name_H-M   'P 1'
#
loop_
_entity.id
_entity.type
_entity.pdbx_description
1 polymer ?
#
loop_
_entity_poly.entity_id
_entity_poly.type
_entity_poly.pdbx_seq_one_letter_code
_entity_poly.pdbx_strand_id
1 'polypeptide(L)'
;MSHSFEPVAAKYLAAKKLSSGTCKEYRGTVTKWASWGKGVDVDQIGRSHLREFLDWVHEKATANGGSNAGRAANKSRENLRVILSWAWEQDYLEKLPRFPKPKPQRNVAGRHYLTTPI
;
A
#
# COMPACT_ATOMS: atom_id res chain seq x y z
N MET A 1 -11.14 7.21 -19.72
CA MET A 1 -10.11 6.28 -20.24
C MET A 1 -9.75 5.35 -19.11
N SER A 2 -9.81 4.04 -19.33
CA SER A 2 -9.46 3.04 -18.31
C SER A 2 -7.94 2.91 -18.23
N HIS A 3 -7.37 3.03 -17.03
CA HIS A 3 -5.94 2.86 -16.81
C HIS A 3 -5.71 1.83 -15.71
N SER A 4 -4.85 0.83 -15.98
CA SER A 4 -4.40 -0.07 -14.92
C SER A 4 -3.64 0.67 -13.83
N PHE A 5 -3.58 0.08 -12.65
CA PHE A 5 -2.92 0.68 -11.48
C PHE A 5 -1.41 0.81 -11.63
N GLU A 6 -0.72 -0.17 -12.23
CA GLU A 6 0.74 -0.20 -12.31
C GLU A 6 1.32 0.95 -13.14
N PRO A 7 0.82 1.27 -14.34
CA PRO A 7 1.30 2.42 -15.10
C PRO A 7 1.04 3.76 -14.39
N VAL A 8 -0.10 3.91 -13.71
CA VAL A 8 -0.40 5.15 -12.94
C VAL A 8 0.55 5.28 -11.75
N ALA A 9 0.81 4.19 -11.02
CA ALA A 9 1.79 4.18 -9.95
C ALA A 9 3.22 4.46 -10.45
N ALA A 10 3.59 3.96 -11.64
CA ALA A 10 4.88 4.27 -12.26
C ALA A 10 5.02 5.77 -12.58
N LYS A 11 3.96 6.41 -13.11
CA LYS A 11 3.93 7.86 -13.34
C LYS A 11 4.05 8.65 -12.03
N TYR A 12 3.37 8.24 -10.96
CA TYR A 12 3.51 8.83 -9.63
C TYR A 12 4.98 8.82 -9.16
N LEU A 13 5.65 7.66 -9.27
CA LEU A 13 7.03 7.50 -8.84
C LEU A 13 8.02 8.31 -9.68
N ALA A 14 7.75 8.49 -10.97
CA ALA A 14 8.55 9.36 -11.84
C ALA A 14 8.33 10.85 -11.53
N ALA A 15 7.11 11.24 -11.18
CA ALA A 15 6.74 12.63 -10.93
C ALA A 15 7.23 13.17 -9.57
N LYS A 16 7.42 12.32 -8.56
CA LYS A 16 7.80 12.73 -7.20
C LYS A 16 9.29 12.50 -6.93
N LYS A 17 9.95 13.49 -6.31
CA LYS A 17 11.35 13.38 -5.82
C LYS A 17 11.41 12.55 -4.53
N LEU A 18 11.24 11.24 -4.64
CA LEU A 18 11.23 10.31 -3.51
C LEU A 18 12.62 9.70 -3.28
N SER A 19 12.93 9.33 -2.04
CA SER A 19 14.14 8.57 -1.73
C SER A 19 14.07 7.15 -2.32
N SER A 20 15.22 6.52 -2.52
CA SER A 20 15.30 5.13 -3.03
C SER A 20 14.54 4.14 -2.15
N GLY A 21 14.64 4.29 -0.83
CA GLY A 21 13.91 3.47 0.15
C GLY A 21 12.39 3.61 -0.02
N THR A 22 11.90 4.85 -0.10
CA THR A 22 10.47 5.13 -0.31
C THR A 22 9.97 4.60 -1.66
N CYS A 23 10.75 4.77 -2.73
CA CYS A 23 10.45 4.17 -4.04
C CYS A 23 10.33 2.64 -3.97
N LYS A 24 11.24 1.98 -3.23
CA LYS A 24 11.20 0.52 -3.03
C LYS A 24 9.93 0.09 -2.31
N GLU A 25 9.49 0.84 -1.29
CA GLU A 25 8.25 0.53 -0.56
C GLU A 25 7.00 0.63 -1.46
N TYR A 26 6.89 1.70 -2.25
CA TYR A 26 5.79 1.86 -3.21
C TYR A 26 5.80 0.78 -4.29
N ARG A 27 6.95 0.52 -4.92
CA ARG A 27 7.09 -0.58 -5.90
C ARG A 27 6.69 -1.91 -5.29
N GLY A 28 7.11 -2.18 -4.05
CA GLY A 28 6.70 -3.39 -3.34
C GLY A 28 5.19 -3.48 -3.07
N THR A 29 4.45 -2.37 -3.09
CA THR A 29 2.97 -2.37 -3.03
C THR A 29 2.37 -2.63 -4.40
N VAL A 30 2.92 -2.03 -5.45
CA VAL A 30 2.53 -2.27 -6.85
C VAL A 30 2.73 -3.74 -7.23
N THR A 31 3.87 -4.35 -6.86
CA THR A 31 4.12 -5.78 -7.08
C THR A 31 3.11 -6.67 -6.35
N LYS A 32 2.70 -6.29 -5.13
CA LYS A 32 1.65 -7.01 -4.40
C LYS A 32 0.31 -6.91 -5.12
N TRP A 33 -0.06 -5.72 -5.60
CA TRP A 33 -1.29 -5.51 -6.36
C TRP A 33 -1.34 -6.39 -7.62
N ALA A 34 -0.27 -6.37 -8.42
CA ALA A 34 -0.15 -7.22 -9.61
C ALA A 34 -0.21 -8.72 -9.25
N SER A 35 0.47 -9.13 -8.18
CA SER A 35 0.49 -10.53 -7.71
C SER A 35 -0.86 -11.02 -7.16
N TRP A 36 -1.73 -10.11 -6.70
CA TRP A 36 -3.06 -10.46 -6.23
C TRP A 36 -3.97 -10.89 -7.38
N GLY A 37 -3.74 -10.36 -8.59
CA GLY A 37 -4.38 -10.83 -9.83
C GLY A 37 -5.86 -10.47 -10.01
N LYS A 38 -6.47 -9.80 -9.02
CA LYS A 38 -7.86 -9.30 -9.08
C LYS A 38 -7.93 -7.78 -9.13
N GLY A 39 -6.84 -7.13 -9.54
CA GLY A 39 -6.79 -5.69 -9.72
C GLY A 39 -7.83 -5.23 -10.74
N VAL A 40 -8.44 -4.09 -10.47
CA VAL A 40 -9.31 -3.38 -11.42
C VAL A 40 -8.60 -2.13 -11.92
N ASP A 41 -9.11 -1.56 -13.01
CA ASP A 41 -8.65 -0.26 -13.48
C ASP A 41 -8.85 0.82 -12.41
N VAL A 42 -7.99 1.84 -12.45
CA VAL A 42 -7.86 2.86 -11.41
C VAL A 42 -9.19 3.52 -11.10
N ASP A 43 -9.93 3.95 -12.13
CA ASP A 43 -11.26 4.57 -12.05
C ASP A 43 -12.35 3.67 -11.45
N GLN A 44 -12.13 2.36 -11.41
CA GLN A 44 -13.04 1.38 -10.81
C GLN A 44 -12.63 0.95 -9.40
N ILE A 45 -11.48 1.41 -8.89
CA ILE A 45 -11.02 1.04 -7.55
C ILE A 45 -11.98 1.59 -6.51
N GLY A 46 -12.65 0.67 -5.82
CA GLY A 46 -13.63 0.95 -4.78
C GLY A 46 -13.18 0.41 -3.42
N ARG A 47 -13.96 0.73 -2.39
CA ARG A 47 -13.69 0.26 -1.01
C ARG A 47 -13.64 -1.27 -0.89
N SER A 48 -14.45 -1.99 -1.66
CA SER A 48 -14.47 -3.46 -1.71
C SER A 48 -13.14 -4.00 -2.24
N HIS A 49 -12.68 -3.51 -3.40
CA HIS A 49 -11.39 -3.88 -4.00
C HIS A 49 -10.22 -3.60 -3.05
N LEU A 50 -10.21 -2.42 -2.42
CA LEU A 50 -9.19 -2.09 -1.42
C LEU A 50 -9.23 -3.01 -0.20
N ARG A 51 -10.42 -3.39 0.28
CA ARG A 51 -10.55 -4.34 1.39
C ARG A 51 -10.01 -5.71 1.02
N GLU A 52 -10.46 -6.27 -0.09
CA GLU A 52 -10.07 -7.61 -0.54
C GLU A 52 -8.56 -7.70 -0.80
N PHE A 53 -7.97 -6.69 -1.45
CA PHE A 53 -6.52 -6.61 -1.61
C PHE A 53 -5.78 -6.59 -0.27
N LEU A 54 -6.23 -5.77 0.69
CA LEU A 54 -5.56 -5.66 1.99
C LEU A 54 -5.75 -6.90 2.87
N ASP A 55 -6.87 -7.60 2.71
CA ASP A 55 -7.12 -8.91 3.32
C ASP A 55 -6.14 -9.95 2.74
N TRP A 56 -6.00 -10.01 1.42
CA TRP A 56 -5.02 -10.86 0.76
C TRP A 56 -3.57 -10.56 1.15
N VAL A 57 -3.18 -9.28 1.24
CA VAL A 57 -1.82 -8.90 1.70
C VAL A 57 -1.58 -9.38 3.13
N HIS A 58 -2.60 -9.26 3.99
CA HIS A 58 -2.53 -9.75 5.36
C HIS A 58 -2.35 -11.27 5.41
N GLU A 59 -3.22 -12.01 4.70
CA GLU A 59 -3.16 -13.48 4.62
C GLU A 59 -1.81 -13.97 4.08
N LYS A 60 -1.31 -13.35 3.00
CA LYS A 60 0.00 -13.67 2.42
C LYS A 60 1.14 -13.40 3.42
N ALA A 61 1.07 -12.31 4.18
CA ALA A 61 2.07 -12.01 5.20
C ALA A 61 2.02 -13.00 6.37
N THR A 62 0.82 -13.44 6.78
CA THR A 62 0.63 -14.50 7.78
C THR A 62 1.18 -15.83 7.29
N ALA A 63 0.86 -16.24 6.06
CA ALA A 63 1.32 -17.50 5.46
C ALA A 63 2.85 -17.57 5.33
N ASN A 64 3.51 -16.42 5.11
CA ASN A 64 4.97 -16.33 5.04
C ASN A 64 5.66 -16.29 6.42
N GLY A 65 4.97 -16.63 7.51
CA GLY A 65 5.53 -16.60 8.87
C GLY A 65 5.78 -15.19 9.42
N GLY A 66 5.19 -14.16 8.81
CA GLY A 66 5.37 -12.78 9.22
C GLY A 66 4.73 -12.50 10.58
N SER A 67 5.54 -12.17 11.58
CA SER A 67 5.09 -11.86 12.95
C SER A 67 4.25 -10.57 13.07
N ASN A 68 4.09 -9.81 11.98
CA ASN A 68 3.32 -8.56 11.97
C ASN A 68 2.60 -8.33 10.62
N ALA A 69 1.72 -9.25 10.23
CA ALA A 69 0.90 -9.18 9.02
C ALA A 69 0.06 -7.90 8.94
N GLY A 70 -0.46 -7.42 10.08
CA GLY A 70 -1.16 -6.14 10.19
C GLY A 70 -0.34 -4.95 9.69
N ARG A 71 0.94 -4.88 10.04
CA ARG A 71 1.85 -3.82 9.57
C ARG A 71 2.06 -3.89 8.05
N ALA A 72 2.17 -5.09 7.48
CA ALA A 72 2.35 -5.25 6.03
C ALA A 72 1.11 -4.76 5.25
N ALA A 73 -0.08 -5.10 5.72
CA ALA A 73 -1.34 -4.63 5.14
C ALA A 73 -1.49 -3.11 5.31
N ASN A 74 -1.27 -2.57 6.50
CA ASN A 74 -1.40 -1.13 6.76
C ASN A 74 -0.39 -0.30 5.97
N LYS A 75 0.85 -0.78 5.80
CA LYS A 75 1.82 -0.12 4.93
C LYS A 75 1.35 -0.08 3.47
N SER A 76 0.79 -1.17 2.97
CA SER A 76 0.22 -1.24 1.62
C SER A 76 -0.99 -0.30 1.48
N ARG A 77 -1.82 -0.19 2.52
CA ARG A 77 -2.96 0.74 2.60
C ARG A 77 -2.52 2.20 2.48
N GLU A 78 -1.52 2.62 3.26
CA GLU A 78 -1.03 4.02 3.19
C GLU A 78 -0.39 4.30 1.82
N ASN A 79 0.36 3.35 1.28
CA ASN A 79 0.96 3.50 -0.05
C ASN A 79 -0.10 3.66 -1.15
N LEU A 80 -1.15 2.84 -1.12
CA LEU A 80 -2.30 2.98 -2.03
C LEU A 80 -3.00 4.33 -1.86
N ARG A 81 -3.16 4.82 -0.62
CA ARG A 81 -3.77 6.12 -0.35
C ARG A 81 -3.01 7.24 -1.02
N VAL A 82 -1.68 7.25 -0.91
CA VAL A 82 -0.86 8.29 -1.53
C VAL A 82 -0.93 8.22 -3.06
N ILE A 83 -0.82 7.02 -3.65
CA ILE A 83 -0.88 6.86 -5.11
C ILE A 83 -2.25 7.26 -5.66
N LEU A 84 -3.34 6.83 -5.01
CA LEU A 84 -4.70 7.14 -5.47
C LEU A 84 -5.09 8.60 -5.21
N SER A 85 -4.58 9.23 -4.14
CA SER A 85 -4.73 10.68 -3.95
C SER A 85 -4.04 11.46 -5.08
N TRP A 86 -2.82 11.08 -5.46
CA TRP A 86 -2.17 11.70 -6.61
C TRP A 86 -2.89 11.39 -7.92
N ALA A 87 -3.38 10.16 -8.11
CA ALA A 87 -4.12 9.79 -9.32
C ALA A 87 -5.39 10.64 -9.49
N TRP A 88 -6.09 10.94 -8.38
CA TRP A 88 -7.23 11.86 -8.36
C TRP A 88 -6.83 13.29 -8.72
N GLU A 89 -5.69 13.79 -8.24
CA GLU A 89 -5.14 15.11 -8.63
C GLU A 89 -4.76 15.21 -10.12
N GLN A 90 -4.63 14.08 -10.82
CA GLN A 90 -4.27 14.02 -12.25
C GLN A 90 -5.42 13.53 -13.13
N ASP A 91 -6.66 13.58 -12.62
CA ASP A 91 -7.88 13.21 -13.34
C ASP A 91 -7.95 11.74 -13.81
N TYR A 92 -7.17 10.83 -13.20
CA TYR A 92 -7.32 9.38 -13.41
C TYR A 92 -8.52 8.81 -12.64
N LEU A 93 -9.04 9.55 -11.67
CA LEU A 93 -10.19 9.20 -10.82
C LEU A 93 -11.12 10.40 -10.74
N GLU A 94 -12.42 10.18 -10.89
CA GLU A 94 -13.40 11.23 -10.59
C GLU A 94 -13.53 11.45 -9.06
N LYS A 95 -13.39 10.36 -8.29
CA LYS A 95 -13.57 10.36 -6.83
C LYS A 95 -12.57 9.46 -6.13
N LEU A 96 -11.97 9.99 -5.06
CA LEU A 96 -11.09 9.21 -4.20
C LEU A 96 -11.90 8.12 -3.44
N PRO A 97 -11.53 6.83 -3.54
CA PRO A 97 -12.23 5.77 -2.82
C PRO A 97 -12.07 5.90 -1.31
N ARG A 98 -13.12 5.52 -0.58
CA ARG A 98 -13.06 5.40 0.88
C ARG A 98 -12.19 4.21 1.27
N PHE A 99 -11.10 4.46 1.97
CA PHE A 99 -10.22 3.40 2.45
C PHE A 99 -10.85 2.60 3.61
N PRO A 100 -10.66 1.27 3.67
CA PRO A 100 -11.04 0.49 4.84
C PRO A 100 -10.26 0.95 6.08
N LYS A 101 -10.72 0.57 7.28
CA LYS A 101 -9.99 0.87 8.52
C LYS A 101 -8.66 0.10 8.54
N PRO A 102 -7.61 0.62 9.20
CA PRO A 102 -6.38 -0.13 9.43
C PRO A 102 -6.67 -1.46 10.12
N LYS A 103 -5.89 -2.49 9.79
CA LYS A 103 -5.91 -3.78 10.49
C LYS A 103 -5.16 -3.66 11.82
N PRO A 104 -5.52 -4.44 12.86
CA PRO A 104 -4.72 -4.52 14.07
C PRO A 104 -3.27 -4.89 13.73
N GLN A 105 -2.32 -4.15 14.29
CA GLN A 105 -0.88 -4.40 14.09
C GLN A 105 -0.15 -4.34 15.43
N ARG A 106 0.88 -5.16 15.60
CA ARG A 106 1.70 -5.10 16.81
C ARG A 106 2.70 -3.94 16.66
N ASN A 107 2.44 -2.83 17.34
CA ASN A 107 3.43 -1.78 17.49
C ASN A 107 4.37 -2.21 18.62
N VAL A 108 5.42 -2.96 18.29
CA VAL A 108 6.50 -3.17 19.24
C VAL A 108 7.24 -1.84 19.30
N ALA A 109 6.94 -1.03 20.32
CA ALA A 109 7.89 0.00 20.74
C ALA A 109 9.19 -0.75 21.01
N GLY A 110 10.23 -0.47 20.23
CA GLY A 110 11.53 -1.11 20.44
C GLY A 110 11.87 -0.96 21.91
N ARG A 111 12.34 -2.04 22.56
CA ARG A 111 13.08 -1.88 23.79
C ARG A 111 14.14 -0.82 23.50
N HIS A 112 14.11 0.30 24.21
CA HIS A 112 15.20 1.26 24.17
C HIS A 112 16.47 0.48 24.54
N TYR A 113 17.32 0.17 23.56
CA TYR A 113 18.65 -0.41 23.80
C TYR A 113 19.64 0.70 24.24
N LEU A 114 19.18 1.63 25.08
CA LEU A 114 19.99 2.66 25.71
C LEU A 114 19.94 2.48 27.24
N THR A 115 20.40 1.32 27.68
CA THR A 115 21.01 1.21 29.00
C THR A 115 22.39 0.63 28.77
N THR A 116 23.36 1.51 28.54
CA THR A 116 24.75 1.19 28.81
C THR A 116 24.90 1.34 30.33
N PRO A 117 25.14 0.27 31.11
CA PRO A 117 25.62 0.45 32.46
C PRO A 117 27.13 0.67 32.38
N ILE A 118 27.59 1.85 32.79
CA ILE A 118 28.91 2.02 33.42
C ILE A 118 28.70 2.94 34.61
#